data_AF-A0A2G9TUD7-F1
#
_entry.id   AF-A0A2G9TUD7-F1
#
_cell.length_a   1.000
_cell.length_b   1.000
_cell.length_c   1.000
_cell.angle_alpha   90.00
_cell.angle_beta   90.00
_cell.angle_gamma   90.00
#
_symmetry.space_group_name_H-M   'P 1'
#
loop_
_entity.id
_entity.type
_entity.pdbx_description
1 polymer ?
#
loop_
_entity_poly.entity_id
_entity_poly.type
_entity_poly.pdbx_seq_one_letter_code
_entity_poly.pdbx_strand_id
1 'polypeptide(L)'
;MFVTIEHGLFTAQMPAHDNVWFLSDRTCLVRHLEAIPEEIKLHLTPKTTKAQELLYPLTSLLIDEIAQPLRKLRPTPEEIAALKVLMLMKPTIIHESESVPLANPEELRLLSDVRDKVLMGLHAFYIASGEENPEERLSDLLMLSGGVAICAAQELEGLHLLRFFDMARFDDDCAKLLFGG
;
A
#
# COMPACT_ATOMS: atom_id res chain seq x y z
N MET A 1 0.78 -3.29 3.56
CA MET A 1 -0.34 -3.58 2.63
C MET A 1 -1.55 -2.71 2.92
N PHE A 2 -2.25 -2.89 4.04
CA PHE A 2 -3.43 -2.06 4.38
C PHE A 2 -3.09 -0.57 4.53
N VAL A 3 -2.08 -0.25 5.34
CA VAL A 3 -1.61 1.13 5.53
C VAL A 3 -1.16 1.77 4.21
N THR A 4 -0.43 1.00 3.40
CA THR A 4 0.07 1.39 2.08
C THR A 4 -1.05 1.84 1.13
N ILE A 5 -2.13 1.06 1.00
CA ILE A 5 -3.24 1.41 0.11
C ILE A 5 -4.05 2.61 0.64
N GLU A 6 -4.19 2.79 1.96
CA GLU A 6 -4.88 3.96 2.53
C GLU A 6 -4.13 5.26 2.25
N HIS A 7 -2.81 5.29 2.48
CA HIS A 7 -2.00 6.45 2.15
C HIS A 7 -1.92 6.68 0.63
N GLY A 8 -1.94 5.61 -0.17
CA GLY A 8 -2.05 5.70 -1.62
C GLY A 8 -3.34 6.35 -2.08
N LEU A 9 -4.47 5.97 -1.51
CA LEU A 9 -5.77 6.58 -1.80
C LEU A 9 -5.81 8.04 -1.41
N PHE A 10 -5.30 8.36 -0.22
CA PHE A 10 -5.20 9.75 0.24
C PHE A 10 -4.32 10.58 -0.72
N THR A 11 -3.15 10.07 -1.10
CA THR A 11 -2.25 10.72 -2.05
C THR A 11 -2.88 10.89 -3.43
N ALA A 12 -3.62 9.89 -3.93
CA ALA A 12 -4.27 9.95 -5.23
C ALA A 12 -5.36 11.03 -5.30
N GLN A 13 -6.02 11.33 -4.17
CA GLN A 13 -7.05 12.36 -4.03
C GLN A 13 -6.49 13.78 -3.87
N MET A 14 -5.22 13.91 -3.49
CA MET A 14 -4.55 15.22 -3.42
C MET A 14 -4.26 15.78 -4.82
N PRO A 15 -4.07 17.11 -4.93
CA PRO A 15 -3.61 17.73 -6.18
C PRO A 15 -2.41 16.98 -6.75
N ALA A 16 -2.44 16.73 -8.07
CA ALA A 16 -1.44 15.91 -8.73
C ALA A 16 -0.04 16.51 -8.52
N HIS A 17 0.83 15.74 -7.86
CA HIS A 17 2.20 16.10 -7.60
C HIS A 17 3.06 14.84 -7.74
N ASP A 18 3.97 14.81 -8.72
CA ASP A 18 4.75 13.61 -9.03
C ASP A 18 5.89 13.37 -8.04
N ASN A 19 6.13 14.34 -7.15
CA ASN A 19 7.24 14.32 -6.22
C ASN A 19 6.87 13.94 -4.78
N VAL A 20 5.58 13.81 -4.45
CA VAL A 20 5.13 13.78 -3.05
C VAL A 20 4.20 12.60 -2.80
N TRP A 21 4.50 11.87 -1.74
CA TRP A 21 3.62 10.87 -1.14
C TRP A 21 3.06 11.42 0.17
N PHE A 22 1.74 11.55 0.28
CA PHE A 22 1.09 12.14 1.43
C PHE A 22 0.73 11.08 2.48
N LEU A 23 0.96 11.43 3.74
CA LEU A 23 0.56 10.64 4.89
C LEU A 23 -0.69 11.27 5.52
N SER A 24 -1.52 10.44 6.17
CA SER A 24 -2.81 10.87 6.72
C SER A 24 -2.68 11.87 7.89
N ASP A 25 -1.50 11.96 8.50
CA ASP A 25 -1.16 12.90 9.56
C ASP A 25 -0.73 14.29 9.04
N ARG A 26 -0.90 14.54 7.73
CA ARG A 26 -0.50 15.77 7.02
C ARG A 26 1.01 15.93 6.85
N THR A 27 1.79 14.88 7.09
CA THR A 27 3.19 14.84 6.68
C THR A 27 3.34 14.21 5.29
N CYS A 28 4.55 14.19 4.75
CA CYS A 28 4.80 13.59 3.44
C CYS A 28 6.21 13.03 3.30
N LEU A 29 6.37 12.11 2.35
CA LEU A 29 7.64 11.70 1.81
C LEU A 29 7.86 12.37 0.46
N VAL A 30 9.11 12.71 0.17
CA VAL A 30 9.47 13.40 -1.07
C VAL A 30 10.39 12.51 -1.89
N ARG A 31 10.08 12.39 -3.19
CA ARG A 31 10.92 11.68 -4.15
C ARG A 31 12.21 12.45 -4.37
N HIS A 32 12.17 13.66 -4.92
CA HIS A 32 13.35 14.48 -5.20
C HIS A 32 13.44 15.65 -4.22
N LEU A 33 14.46 15.65 -3.38
CA LEU A 33 14.72 16.74 -2.42
C LEU A 33 15.06 18.05 -3.14
N GLU A 34 15.67 17.97 -4.32
CA GLU A 34 16.06 19.12 -5.14
C GLU A 34 14.84 19.90 -5.62
N ALA A 35 13.72 19.20 -5.85
CA ALA A 35 12.46 19.78 -6.31
C ALA A 35 11.61 20.37 -5.18
N ILE A 36 12.07 20.29 -3.93
CA ILE A 36 11.42 20.99 -2.80
C ILE A 36 11.69 22.50 -2.91
N PRO A 37 10.69 23.36 -2.67
CA PRO A 37 10.89 24.81 -2.56
C PRO A 37 11.98 25.18 -1.53
N GLU A 38 12.80 26.19 -1.84
CA GLU A 38 13.92 26.60 -0.98
C GLU A 38 13.44 27.03 0.41
N GLU A 39 12.25 27.64 0.49
CA GLU A 39 11.63 28.05 1.75
C GLU A 39 11.41 26.86 2.70
N ILE A 40 11.09 25.69 2.15
CA ILE A 40 10.89 24.46 2.92
C ILE A 40 12.25 23.81 3.25
N LYS A 41 13.22 23.84 2.32
CA LYS A 41 14.56 23.28 2.54
C LYS A 41 15.28 23.91 3.74
N LEU A 42 15.07 25.20 4.00
CA LEU A 42 15.61 25.91 5.16
C LEU A 42 15.18 25.31 6.51
N HIS A 43 14.07 24.57 6.54
CA HIS A 43 13.55 23.92 7.74
C HIS A 43 13.92 22.43 7.84
N LEU A 44 14.63 21.87 6.84
CA LEU A 44 15.06 20.48 6.87
C LEU A 44 16.31 20.30 7.72
N THR A 45 16.24 19.41 8.70
CA THR A 45 17.43 19.02 9.47
C THR A 45 18.29 18.04 8.66
N PRO A 46 19.60 17.96 8.91
CA PRO A 46 20.46 16.95 8.27
C PRO A 46 19.94 15.52 8.47
N LYS A 47 19.35 15.23 9.64
CA LYS A 47 18.73 13.95 9.95
C LYS A 47 17.52 13.67 9.04
N THR A 48 16.64 14.66 8.88
CA THR A 48 15.46 14.56 8.00
C THR A 48 15.87 14.38 6.54
N THR A 49 16.84 15.16 6.06
CA THR A 49 17.39 15.03 4.71
C THR A 49 17.93 13.61 4.50
N LYS A 50 18.72 13.10 5.44
CA LYS A 50 19.28 11.76 5.32
C LYS A 50 18.24 10.65 5.33
N ALA A 51 17.21 10.79 6.15
CA ALA A 51 16.09 9.86 6.17
C ALA A 51 15.34 9.85 4.84
N GLN A 52 15.08 11.02 4.24
CA GLN A 52 14.42 11.10 2.92
C GLN A 52 15.29 10.51 1.81
N GLU A 53 16.61 10.74 1.82
CA GLU A 53 17.54 10.10 0.87
C GLU A 53 17.50 8.56 0.98
N LEU A 54 17.47 8.03 2.21
CA LEU A 54 17.38 6.58 2.44
C LEU A 54 16.06 6.00 1.93
N LEU A 55 14.96 6.75 2.05
CA LEU A 55 13.63 6.33 1.61
C LEU A 55 13.35 6.64 0.14
N TYR A 56 14.24 7.32 -0.57
CA TYR A 56 14.07 7.70 -1.98
C TYR A 56 13.52 6.57 -2.88
N PRO A 57 14.09 5.34 -2.86
CA PRO A 57 13.61 4.26 -3.71
C PRO A 57 12.18 3.85 -3.36
N LEU A 58 11.87 3.80 -2.06
CA LEU A 58 10.54 3.50 -1.56
C LEU A 58 9.53 4.58 -1.98
N THR A 59 9.85 5.86 -1.77
CA THR A 59 8.96 6.98 -2.13
C THR A 59 8.67 7.00 -3.62
N SER A 60 9.67 6.70 -4.45
CA SER A 60 9.50 6.58 -5.90
C SER A 60 8.48 5.49 -6.24
N LEU A 61 8.67 4.30 -5.67
CA LEU A 61 7.84 3.13 -5.87
C LEU A 61 6.40 3.34 -5.40
N LEU A 62 6.20 3.94 -4.22
CA LEU A 62 4.88 4.26 -3.68
C LEU A 62 4.09 5.16 -4.64
N ILE A 63 4.73 6.18 -5.21
CA ILE A 63 4.08 7.09 -6.14
C ILE A 63 3.76 6.36 -7.47
N ASP A 64 4.72 5.63 -8.04
CA ASP A 64 4.58 5.03 -9.38
C ASP A 64 3.68 3.80 -9.40
N GLU A 65 3.73 2.96 -8.37
CA GLU A 65 2.99 1.69 -8.31
C GLU A 65 1.64 1.82 -7.60
N ILE A 66 1.42 2.88 -6.82
CA ILE A 66 0.19 3.05 -6.03
C ILE A 66 -0.54 4.34 -6.38
N ALA A 67 0.07 5.51 -6.13
CA ALA A 67 -0.64 6.77 -6.23
C ALA A 67 -1.08 7.08 -7.67
N GLN A 68 -0.18 6.92 -8.66
CA GLN A 68 -0.52 7.18 -10.06
C GLN A 68 -1.53 6.15 -10.62
N PRO A 69 -1.38 4.83 -10.37
CA PRO A 69 -2.40 3.85 -10.76
C PRO A 69 -3.76 4.11 -10.13
N LEU A 70 -3.83 4.44 -8.84
CA LEU A 70 -5.08 4.80 -8.17
C LEU A 70 -5.71 6.07 -8.77
N ARG A 71 -4.90 7.09 -9.08
CA ARG A 71 -5.38 8.33 -9.70
C ARG A 71 -5.92 8.11 -11.11
N LYS A 72 -5.28 7.21 -11.88
CA LYS A 72 -5.72 6.84 -13.22
C LYS A 72 -7.00 6.01 -13.18
N LEU A 73 -7.03 4.98 -12.33
CA LEU A 73 -8.15 4.05 -12.24
C LEU A 73 -9.39 4.70 -11.60
N ARG A 74 -9.19 5.60 -10.63
CA ARG A 74 -10.26 6.24 -9.83
C ARG A 74 -11.25 5.20 -9.29
N PRO A 75 -10.78 4.26 -8.46
CA PRO A 75 -11.66 3.23 -7.92
C PRO A 75 -12.72 3.85 -7.01
N THR A 76 -13.91 3.29 -7.10
CA THR A 76 -15.05 3.56 -6.22
C THR A 76 -14.80 3.02 -4.80
N PRO A 77 -15.54 3.50 -3.79
CA PRO A 77 -15.48 2.95 -2.44
C PRO A 77 -15.75 1.43 -2.40
N GLU A 78 -16.68 0.93 -3.20
CA GLU A 78 -17.04 -0.48 -3.32
C GLU A 78 -15.87 -1.32 -3.84
N GLU A 79 -15.21 -0.86 -4.90
CA GLU A 79 -14.01 -1.49 -5.45
C GLU A 79 -12.87 -1.54 -4.42
N ILE A 80 -12.63 -0.43 -3.71
CA ILE A 80 -11.61 -0.37 -2.66
C ILE A 80 -11.92 -1.30 -1.49
N ALA A 81 -13.18 -1.37 -1.07
CA ALA A 81 -13.59 -2.30 -0.01
C ALA A 81 -13.35 -3.76 -0.45
N ALA A 82 -13.75 -4.13 -1.67
CA ALA A 82 -13.52 -5.45 -2.23
C ALA A 82 -12.02 -5.78 -2.31
N LEU A 83 -11.20 -4.86 -2.83
CA LEU A 83 -9.75 -5.03 -2.95
C LEU A 83 -9.08 -5.25 -1.59
N LYS A 84 -9.46 -4.48 -0.57
CA LYS A 84 -8.97 -4.63 0.82
C LYS A 84 -9.30 -6.01 1.39
N VAL A 85 -10.53 -6.50 1.19
CA VAL A 85 -10.92 -7.85 1.63
C VAL A 85 -10.11 -8.93 0.91
N LEU A 86 -9.93 -8.82 -0.40
CA LEU A 86 -9.15 -9.76 -1.19
C LEU A 86 -7.67 -9.79 -0.78
N MET A 87 -7.10 -8.64 -0.41
CA MET A 87 -5.74 -8.54 0.11
C MET A 87 -5.59 -9.15 1.51
N LEU A 88 -6.59 -8.97 2.40
CA LEU A 88 -6.59 -9.58 3.73
C LEU A 88 -6.60 -11.10 3.66
N MET A 89 -7.39 -11.63 2.74
CA MET A 89 -7.63 -13.07 2.61
C MET A 89 -6.65 -13.75 1.65
N LYS A 90 -5.49 -13.14 1.36
CA LYS A 90 -4.52 -13.69 0.40
C LYS A 90 -3.97 -15.03 0.92
N PRO A 91 -4.20 -16.16 0.22
CA PRO A 91 -3.85 -17.49 0.73
C PRO A 91 -2.36 -17.70 0.97
N THR A 92 -1.49 -17.02 0.22
CA THR A 92 -0.03 -17.15 0.37
C THR A 92 0.46 -16.68 1.75
N ILE A 93 -0.26 -15.77 2.42
CA ILE A 93 0.07 -15.29 3.78
C ILE A 93 -0.19 -16.38 4.83
N ILE A 94 -1.04 -17.36 4.50
CA ILE A 94 -1.48 -18.43 5.41
C ILE A 94 -0.56 -19.65 5.33
N HIS A 95 0.29 -19.71 4.30
CA HIS A 95 1.19 -20.82 4.03
C HIS A 95 2.66 -20.54 4.41
N GLU A 96 3.00 -19.34 4.89
CA GLU A 96 4.39 -18.96 5.15
C GLU A 96 4.67 -18.66 6.63
N SER A 97 4.91 -19.72 7.40
CA SER A 97 6.07 -19.79 8.30
C SER A 97 6.33 -21.24 8.67
N GLU A 98 7.56 -21.71 8.44
CA GLU A 98 8.16 -22.94 8.95
C GLU A 98 7.20 -24.03 9.49
N SER A 99 6.75 -24.91 8.59
CA SER A 99 6.19 -26.24 8.91
C SER A 99 4.88 -26.36 9.72
N VAL A 100 4.25 -25.25 10.13
CA VAL A 100 2.89 -25.27 10.72
C VAL A 100 1.93 -24.43 9.86
N PRO A 101 0.90 -25.04 9.24
CA PRO A 101 -0.15 -24.29 8.55
C PRO A 101 -0.82 -23.32 9.52
N LEU A 102 -0.88 -22.02 9.20
CA LEU A 102 -1.61 -21.03 10.00
C LEU A 102 -3.12 -21.24 9.93
N ALA A 103 -3.60 -21.98 8.94
CA ALA A 103 -4.99 -22.39 8.80
C ALA A 103 -5.08 -23.86 8.37
N ASN A 104 -6.13 -24.53 8.84
CA ASN A 104 -6.46 -25.88 8.43
C ASN A 104 -7.16 -25.91 7.06
N PRO A 105 -7.31 -27.09 6.41
CA PRO A 105 -7.93 -27.19 5.08
C PRO A 105 -9.36 -26.66 4.99
N GLU A 106 -10.14 -26.71 6.07
CA GLU A 106 -11.52 -26.20 6.11
C GLU A 106 -11.54 -24.67 6.15
N GLU A 107 -10.66 -24.07 6.94
CA GLU A 107 -10.47 -22.62 6.99
C GLU A 107 -9.98 -22.07 5.65
N LEU A 108 -9.06 -22.77 4.96
CA LEU A 108 -8.62 -22.40 3.62
C LEU A 108 -9.76 -22.45 2.59
N ARG A 109 -10.64 -23.46 2.68
CA ARG A 109 -11.85 -23.54 1.83
C ARG A 109 -12.79 -22.38 2.13
N LEU A 110 -13.06 -22.10 3.40
CA LEU A 110 -13.91 -20.99 3.82
C LEU A 110 -13.39 -19.65 3.27
N LEU A 111 -12.08 -19.42 3.35
CA LEU A 111 -11.45 -18.22 2.80
C LEU A 111 -11.55 -18.14 1.28
N SER A 112 -11.37 -19.26 0.57
CA SER A 112 -11.60 -19.32 -0.87
C SER A 112 -13.04 -18.95 -1.22
N ASP A 113 -14.02 -19.54 -0.54
CA ASP A 113 -15.45 -19.30 -0.77
C ASP A 113 -15.82 -17.83 -0.55
N VAL A 114 -15.22 -17.17 0.46
CA VAL A 114 -15.45 -15.74 0.70
C VAL A 114 -14.85 -14.90 -0.42
N ARG A 115 -13.62 -15.21 -0.87
CA ARG A 115 -12.99 -14.49 -1.99
C ARG A 115 -13.79 -14.61 -3.27
N ASP A 116 -14.28 -15.81 -3.58
CA ASP A 116 -15.12 -16.05 -4.76
C ASP A 116 -16.41 -15.23 -4.69
N LYS A 117 -17.06 -15.16 -3.52
CA LYS A 117 -18.23 -14.30 -3.31
C LYS A 117 -17.93 -12.82 -3.51
N VAL A 118 -16.77 -12.34 -3.04
CA VAL A 118 -16.35 -10.94 -3.24
C VAL A 118 -16.13 -10.64 -4.72
N LEU A 119 -15.45 -11.53 -5.45
CA LEU A 119 -15.22 -11.38 -6.90
C LEU A 119 -16.54 -11.42 -7.69
N MET A 120 -17.42 -12.37 -7.37
CA MET A 120 -18.75 -12.47 -7.97
C MET A 120 -19.60 -11.23 -7.69
N GLY A 121 -19.56 -10.74 -6.44
CA GLY A 121 -20.27 -9.52 -6.04
C GLY A 121 -19.77 -8.29 -6.78
N LEU A 122 -18.46 -8.16 -6.94
CA LEU A 122 -17.86 -7.05 -7.68
C LEU A 122 -18.20 -7.10 -9.18
N HIS A 123 -18.15 -8.30 -9.78
CA HIS A 123 -18.59 -8.47 -11.17
C HIS A 123 -20.09 -8.13 -11.34
N ALA A 124 -20.95 -8.59 -10.43
CA ALA A 124 -22.37 -8.23 -10.44
C ALA A 124 -22.60 -6.73 -10.27
N PHE A 125 -21.80 -6.06 -9.44
CA PHE A 125 -21.81 -4.61 -9.27
C PHE A 125 -21.53 -3.89 -10.59
N TYR A 126 -20.49 -4.31 -11.34
CA TYR A 126 -20.17 -3.72 -12.65
C TYR A 126 -21.29 -3.87 -13.67
N ILE A 127 -21.92 -5.05 -13.73
CA ILE A 127 -23.07 -5.28 -14.60
C ILE A 127 -24.24 -4.35 -14.22
N ALA A 128 -24.51 -4.19 -12.92
CA ALA A 128 -25.59 -3.34 -12.43
C ALA A 128 -25.30 -1.83 -12.63
N SER A 129 -24.04 -1.42 -12.58
CA SER A 129 -23.63 -0.03 -12.81
C SER A 129 -23.54 0.35 -14.30
N GLY A 130 -23.67 -0.61 -15.21
CA GLY A 130 -23.55 -0.39 -16.65
C GLY A 130 -22.12 -0.17 -17.13
N GLU A 131 -21.14 -0.78 -16.44
CA GLU A 131 -19.74 -0.77 -16.89
C GLU A 131 -19.61 -1.43 -18.26
N GLU A 132 -18.85 -0.81 -19.17
CA GLU A 132 -18.74 -1.27 -20.56
C GLU A 132 -17.90 -2.54 -20.66
N ASN A 133 -16.79 -2.59 -19.92
CA ASN A 133 -15.87 -3.73 -19.89
C ASN A 133 -15.61 -4.21 -18.44
N PRO A 134 -16.57 -4.93 -17.82
CA PRO A 134 -16.45 -5.39 -16.43
C PRO A 134 -15.20 -6.24 -16.14
N GLU A 135 -14.80 -7.09 -17.08
CA GLU A 135 -13.66 -7.99 -16.93
C GLU A 135 -12.32 -7.22 -16.95
N GLU A 136 -12.19 -6.23 -17.84
CA GLU A 136 -11.03 -5.35 -17.91
C GLU A 136 -10.94 -4.48 -16.64
N ARG A 137 -12.07 -3.90 -16.23
CA ARG A 137 -12.15 -3.11 -14.99
C ARG A 137 -11.76 -3.92 -13.75
N LEU A 138 -12.23 -5.17 -13.68
CA LEU A 138 -11.86 -6.11 -12.62
C LEU A 138 -10.36 -6.41 -12.64
N SER A 139 -9.81 -6.71 -13.82
CA SER A 139 -8.38 -6.97 -14.00
C SER A 139 -7.53 -5.79 -13.54
N ASP A 140 -7.85 -4.58 -14.00
CA ASP A 140 -7.14 -3.35 -13.63
C ASP A 140 -7.18 -3.08 -12.13
N LEU A 141 -8.32 -3.32 -11.47
CA LEU A 141 -8.44 -3.21 -10.02
C LEU A 141 -7.55 -4.23 -9.30
N LEU A 142 -7.55 -5.49 -9.75
CA LEU A 142 -6.76 -6.55 -9.13
C LEU A 142 -5.26 -6.33 -9.31
N MET A 143 -4.82 -5.70 -10.40
CA MET A 143 -3.41 -5.34 -10.62
C MET A 143 -2.87 -4.41 -9.52
N LEU A 144 -3.70 -3.54 -8.95
CA LEU A 144 -3.29 -2.69 -7.82
C LEU A 144 -2.80 -3.50 -6.62
N SER A 145 -3.36 -4.70 -6.38
CA SER A 145 -2.92 -5.56 -5.28
C SER A 145 -1.45 -6.00 -5.39
N GLY A 146 -0.95 -6.14 -6.63
CA GLY A 146 0.43 -6.50 -6.91
C GLY A 146 1.38 -5.36 -6.51
N GLY A 147 1.10 -4.14 -6.99
CA GLY A 147 1.85 -2.94 -6.61
C GLY A 147 1.86 -2.73 -5.10
N VAL A 148 0.69 -2.85 -4.44
CA VAL A 148 0.59 -2.71 -2.98
C VAL A 148 1.43 -3.75 -2.24
N ALA A 149 1.47 -5.01 -2.71
CA ALA A 149 2.27 -6.05 -2.07
C ALA A 149 3.77 -5.74 -2.17
N ILE A 150 4.24 -5.30 -3.35
CA ILE A 150 5.64 -4.92 -3.58
C ILE A 150 6.02 -3.72 -2.71
N CYS A 151 5.21 -2.66 -2.73
CA CYS A 151 5.46 -1.48 -1.90
C CYS A 151 5.45 -1.82 -0.40
N ALA A 152 4.55 -2.68 0.05
CA ALA A 152 4.50 -3.09 1.46
C ALA A 152 5.76 -3.83 1.92
N ALA A 153 6.34 -4.68 1.07
CA ALA A 153 7.62 -5.33 1.35
C ALA A 153 8.76 -4.31 1.41
N GLN A 154 8.81 -3.38 0.46
CA GLN A 154 9.81 -2.32 0.42
C GLN A 154 9.67 -1.33 1.60
N GLU A 155 8.44 -1.04 2.04
CA GLU A 155 8.17 -0.23 3.24
C GLU A 155 8.81 -0.89 4.45
N LEU A 156 8.63 -2.20 4.63
CA LEU A 156 9.21 -2.94 5.75
C LEU A 156 10.74 -2.85 5.76
N GLU A 157 11.38 -3.04 4.60
CA GLU A 157 12.83 -2.85 4.45
C GLU A 157 13.26 -1.41 4.77
N GLY A 158 12.50 -0.41 4.31
CA GLY A 158 12.74 1.00 4.62
C GLY A 158 12.68 1.27 6.12
N LEU A 159 11.68 0.72 6.82
CA LEU A 159 11.55 0.83 8.28
C LEU A 159 12.72 0.15 9.01
N HIS A 160 13.20 -1.00 8.52
CA HIS A 160 14.41 -1.65 9.04
C HIS A 160 15.65 -0.75 8.90
N LEU A 161 15.84 -0.10 7.74
CA LEU A 161 16.97 0.82 7.52
C LEU A 161 16.89 2.02 8.47
N LEU A 162 15.71 2.64 8.60
CA LEU A 162 15.52 3.77 9.50
C LEU A 162 15.80 3.40 10.96
N ARG A 163 15.39 2.19 11.38
CA ARG A 163 15.72 1.67 12.71
C ARG A 163 17.23 1.46 12.87
N PHE A 164 17.87 0.81 11.90
CA PHE A 164 19.29 0.46 11.95
C PHE A 164 20.18 1.70 12.07
N PHE A 165 19.85 2.79 11.37
CA PHE A 165 20.60 4.05 11.43
C PHE A 165 20.12 5.02 12.53
N ASP A 166 19.27 4.57 13.47
CA ASP A 166 18.67 5.41 14.54
C ASP A 166 17.98 6.68 14.00
N MET A 167 17.39 6.58 12.80
CA MET A 167 16.69 7.67 12.13
C MET A 167 15.24 7.80 12.60
N ALA A 168 14.62 6.70 13.00
CA ALA A 168 13.26 6.65 13.52
C ALA A 168 13.20 5.85 14.84
N ARG A 169 12.27 6.25 15.72
CA ARG A 169 11.94 5.51 16.93
C ARG A 169 10.64 4.75 16.71
N PHE A 170 10.58 3.54 17.24
CA PHE A 170 9.42 2.68 17.21
C PHE A 170 9.03 2.39 18.65
N ASP A 171 7.74 2.50 18.97
CA ASP A 171 7.23 1.99 20.24
C ASP A 171 7.29 0.46 20.27
N ASP A 172 7.10 -0.12 21.46
CA ASP A 172 7.25 -1.56 21.68
C ASP A 172 6.28 -2.40 20.83
N ASP A 173 5.07 -1.90 20.58
CA ASP A 173 4.03 -2.63 19.84
C ASP A 173 4.34 -2.61 18.34
N CYS A 174 4.69 -1.44 17.78
CA CYS A 174 5.14 -1.30 16.41
C CYS A 174 6.43 -2.09 16.17
N ALA A 175 7.37 -2.08 17.11
CA ALA A 175 8.62 -2.82 16.99
C ALA A 175 8.37 -4.34 16.92
N LYS A 176 7.51 -4.88 17.80
CA LYS A 176 7.14 -6.31 17.78
C LYS A 176 6.44 -6.69 16.48
N LEU A 177 5.49 -5.88 16.03
CA LEU A 177 4.71 -6.14 14.82
C LEU A 177 5.58 -6.13 13.55
N LEU A 178 6.47 -5.14 13.43
CA LEU A 178 7.25 -4.91 12.22
C LEU A 178 8.50 -5.80 12.18
N PHE A 179 9.16 -6.02 13.32
CA PHE A 179 10.50 -6.59 13.33
C PHE A 179 10.60 -7.95 14.03
N GLY A 180 9.49 -8.45 14.59
CA GLY A 180 9.51 -9.58 15.49
C GLY A 180 10.11 -9.21 16.87
N GLY A 181 9.78 -10.02 17.87
CA GLY A 181 10.39 -9.98 19.20
C GLY A 181 11.70 -10.75 19.25
#